data_AF-A0A7J9DT92-F1
#
_entry.id   AF-A0A7J9DT92-F1
#
_cell.length_a   1.000
_cell.length_b   1.000
_cell.length_c   1.000
_cell.angle_alpha   90.00
_cell.angle_beta   90.00
_cell.angle_gamma   90.00
#
_symmetry.space_group_name_H-M   'P 1'
#
loop_
_entity.id
_entity.type
_entity.pdbx_description
1 polymer ?
#
loop_
_entity_poly.entity_id
_entity_poly.type
_entity_poly.pdbx_seq_one_letter_code
_entity_poly.pdbx_strand_id
1 'polypeptide(L)'
;MVLSQRIHEAFKGTVERITGPRTVSAFKEKGVLSVSEFILAGDNLVSKCPTWSWESGEPSKRKSYLPPEKQYLITRNVPCLRRAASVEEEYEAAGGEVLLDNEDNDGWLATHGKPKDKSDVEENLPSMETLEIRQNAVRSIPSYFGVGEDEEDIPDMADYEEADNLVETDAATLQPTYLVAQEPDDDNILRTRTYDVSITYDKYYQTPRVWLTGYDESRMLLQPELVLEDVSQDHAHKTVTIEDHPHLPGKHASVHPCRHGAVMKKIIDVLMSRGVEPEVDKYLFLFLKFVASVIPTIEYDYTMDFDLGSTST
;
A
#
# COMPACT_ATOMS: atom_id res chain seq x y z
N MET A 1 -19.45 -18.98 -11.49
CA MET A 1 -18.09 -18.41 -11.62
C MET A 1 -16.99 -19.41 -11.29
N VAL A 2 -17.06 -20.13 -10.16
CA VAL A 2 -16.01 -21.08 -9.70
C VAL A 2 -15.63 -22.18 -10.73
N LEU A 3 -16.58 -22.75 -11.46
CA LEU A 3 -16.28 -23.81 -12.44
C LEU A 3 -15.47 -23.29 -13.64
N SER A 4 -15.76 -22.07 -14.12
CA SER A 4 -15.04 -21.44 -15.23
C SER A 4 -13.60 -21.10 -14.82
N GLN A 5 -13.42 -20.59 -13.60
CA GLN A 5 -12.10 -20.25 -13.06
C GLN A 5 -11.22 -21.50 -12.92
N ARG A 6 -11.76 -22.60 -12.39
CA ARG A 6 -11.03 -23.87 -12.28
C ARG A 6 -10.63 -24.46 -13.63
N ILE A 7 -11.50 -24.36 -14.64
CA ILE A 7 -11.18 -24.80 -16.02
C ILE A 7 -10.08 -23.92 -16.61
N HIS A 8 -10.17 -22.60 -16.40
CA HIS A 8 -9.16 -21.65 -16.86
C HIS A 8 -7.80 -21.90 -16.20
N GLU A 9 -7.77 -22.14 -14.88
CA GLU A 9 -6.55 -22.48 -14.15
C GLU A 9 -5.94 -23.81 -14.61
N ALA A 10 -6.77 -24.84 -14.82
CA ALA A 10 -6.31 -26.13 -15.33
C ALA A 10 -5.75 -26.02 -16.76
N PHE A 11 -6.42 -25.24 -17.61
CA PHE A 11 -5.95 -24.94 -18.97
C PHE A 11 -4.64 -24.15 -18.94
N LYS A 12 -4.57 -23.09 -18.14
CA LYS A 12 -3.38 -22.27 -17.92
C LYS A 12 -2.20 -23.14 -17.47
N GLY A 13 -2.38 -23.98 -16.45
CA GLY A 13 -1.33 -24.88 -15.96
C GLY A 13 -0.83 -25.86 -17.03
N THR A 14 -1.72 -26.30 -17.93
CA THR A 14 -1.36 -27.17 -19.06
C THR A 14 -0.56 -26.40 -20.12
N VAL A 15 -1.01 -25.21 -20.50
CA VAL A 15 -0.31 -24.33 -21.47
C VAL A 15 1.07 -23.94 -20.93
N GLU A 16 1.17 -23.62 -19.64
CA GLU A 16 2.44 -23.26 -18.99
C GLU A 16 3.48 -24.38 -19.04
N ARG A 17 3.04 -25.65 -18.99
CA ARG A 17 3.93 -26.81 -19.08
C ARG A 17 4.42 -27.08 -20.50
N ILE A 18 3.64 -26.72 -21.51
CA ILE A 18 3.91 -27.04 -22.92
C ILE A 18 4.70 -25.93 -23.62
N THR A 19 4.42 -24.67 -23.26
CA THR A 19 5.04 -23.52 -23.92
C THR A 19 6.34 -23.11 -23.21
N GLY A 20 7.36 -22.68 -23.95
CA GLY A 20 8.53 -22.02 -23.37
C GLY A 20 8.22 -20.59 -22.90
N PRO A 21 9.02 -19.99 -22.00
CA PRO A 21 8.93 -18.57 -21.72
C PRO A 21 9.32 -17.75 -22.95
N ARG A 22 8.80 -16.53 -23.05
CA ARG A 22 9.16 -15.59 -24.11
C ARG A 22 10.56 -15.04 -23.87
N THR A 23 11.31 -14.87 -24.96
CA THR A 23 12.71 -14.41 -24.96
C THR A 23 12.92 -13.04 -25.61
N VAL A 24 11.94 -12.55 -26.37
CA VAL A 24 12.00 -11.25 -27.06
C VAL A 24 11.19 -10.22 -26.28
N SER A 25 11.64 -8.97 -26.21
CA SER A 25 10.88 -7.88 -25.57
C SER A 25 9.61 -7.51 -26.34
N ALA A 26 8.51 -7.23 -25.65
CA ALA A 26 7.37 -6.45 -26.18
C ALA A 26 6.77 -5.60 -25.06
N PHE A 27 7.67 -5.04 -24.25
CA PHE A 27 7.34 -4.11 -23.21
C PHE A 27 6.57 -2.91 -23.79
N LYS A 28 7.13 -2.22 -24.79
CA LYS A 28 6.50 -1.04 -25.40
C LYS A 28 5.22 -1.38 -26.21
N GLU A 29 5.21 -2.49 -26.95
CA GLU A 29 4.10 -2.80 -27.87
C GLU A 29 2.86 -3.40 -27.17
N LYS A 30 3.09 -4.21 -26.13
CA LYS A 30 2.06 -5.04 -25.49
C LYS A 30 1.98 -4.85 -23.98
N GLY A 31 2.91 -4.13 -23.36
CA GLY A 31 2.98 -3.97 -21.91
C GLY A 31 3.32 -5.26 -21.17
N VAL A 32 4.05 -6.19 -21.80
CA VAL A 32 4.39 -7.51 -21.22
C VAL A 32 5.89 -7.68 -21.04
N LEU A 33 6.28 -8.56 -20.11
CA LEU A 33 7.66 -8.89 -19.76
C LEU A 33 8.03 -10.30 -20.20
N SER A 34 9.26 -10.47 -20.67
CA SER A 34 9.95 -11.77 -20.65
C SER A 34 10.45 -12.09 -19.25
N VAL A 35 10.89 -13.33 -19.04
CA VAL A 35 11.44 -13.76 -17.75
C VAL A 35 12.72 -13.00 -17.38
N SER A 36 13.62 -12.78 -18.35
CA SER A 36 14.84 -12.01 -18.12
C SER A 36 14.55 -10.55 -17.79
N GLU A 37 13.54 -9.97 -18.43
CA GLU A 37 13.11 -8.60 -18.12
C GLU A 37 12.44 -8.49 -16.76
N PHE A 38 11.66 -9.49 -16.33
CA PHE A 38 11.11 -9.56 -14.98
C PHE A 38 12.22 -9.61 -13.92
N ILE A 39 13.25 -10.42 -14.15
CA ILE A 39 14.42 -10.49 -13.25
C ILE A 39 15.14 -9.14 -13.21
N LEU A 40 15.38 -8.53 -14.38
CA LEU A 40 16.04 -7.23 -14.48
C LEU A 40 15.27 -6.13 -13.73
N ALA A 41 13.95 -6.06 -13.92
CA ALA A 41 13.10 -5.09 -13.24
C ALA A 41 13.01 -5.36 -11.73
N GLY A 42 13.00 -6.63 -11.32
CA GLY A 42 13.05 -7.02 -9.91
C GLY A 42 14.37 -6.67 -9.24
N ASP A 43 15.49 -6.86 -9.94
CA ASP A 43 16.81 -6.45 -9.44
C ASP A 43 16.89 -4.93 -9.25
N ASN A 44 16.31 -4.15 -10.18
CA ASN A 44 16.22 -2.71 -10.03
C ASN A 44 15.32 -2.32 -8.83
N LEU A 45 14.15 -2.97 -8.67
CA LEU A 45 13.27 -2.75 -7.53
C LEU A 45 13.97 -2.98 -6.19
N VAL A 46 14.64 -4.11 -6.01
CA VAL A 46 15.38 -4.43 -4.77
C VAL A 46 16.53 -3.45 -4.53
N SER A 47 17.20 -3.02 -5.60
CA SER A 47 18.30 -2.05 -5.53
C SER A 47 17.84 -0.66 -5.08
N LYS A 48 16.67 -0.20 -5.54
CA LYS A 48 16.14 1.14 -5.23
C LYS A 48 15.26 1.19 -3.99
N CYS A 49 14.54 0.10 -3.70
CA CYS A 49 13.64 -0.03 -2.57
C CYS A 49 14.08 -1.25 -1.73
N PRO A 50 15.02 -1.09 -0.77
CA PRO A 50 15.58 -2.19 0.01
C PRO A 50 14.57 -2.92 0.92
N THR A 51 13.34 -2.40 1.04
CA THR A 51 12.22 -3.09 1.68
C THR A 51 11.74 -4.29 0.87
N TRP A 52 12.01 -4.31 -0.44
CA TRP A 52 11.77 -5.46 -1.30
C TRP A 52 12.96 -6.41 -1.30
N SER A 53 12.67 -7.71 -1.33
CA SER A 53 13.66 -8.78 -1.42
C SER A 53 13.23 -9.90 -2.37
N TRP A 54 14.19 -10.53 -3.03
CA TRP A 54 13.96 -11.79 -3.75
C TRP A 54 13.83 -12.97 -2.80
N GLU A 55 12.96 -13.90 -3.15
CA GLU A 55 12.70 -15.11 -2.38
C GLU A 55 12.72 -16.37 -3.26
N SER A 56 13.14 -17.49 -2.64
CA SER A 56 13.17 -18.82 -3.28
C SER A 56 11.86 -19.58 -3.19
N GLY A 57 11.03 -19.28 -2.19
CA GLY A 57 9.81 -20.03 -1.89
C GLY A 57 10.03 -21.50 -1.56
N GLU A 58 8.93 -22.27 -1.55
CA GLU A 58 8.97 -23.72 -1.31
C GLU A 58 9.78 -24.46 -2.39
N PRO A 59 10.76 -25.31 -2.03
CA PRO A 59 11.56 -26.06 -3.00
C PRO A 59 10.74 -26.87 -4.02
N SER A 60 9.59 -27.42 -3.60
CA SER A 60 8.68 -28.22 -4.44
C SER A 60 7.89 -27.39 -5.46
N LYS A 61 7.75 -26.07 -5.22
CA LYS A 61 6.96 -25.16 -6.06
C LYS A 61 7.82 -24.26 -6.95
N ARG A 62 9.14 -24.42 -6.92
CA ARG A 62 10.08 -23.65 -7.75
C ARG A 62 9.79 -23.88 -9.24
N LYS A 63 9.79 -22.78 -9.99
CA LYS A 63 9.63 -22.75 -11.43
C LYS A 63 11.01 -22.83 -12.06
N SER A 64 11.22 -23.82 -12.94
CA SER A 64 12.51 -24.09 -13.57
C SER A 64 12.99 -23.01 -14.54
N TYR A 65 12.08 -22.16 -15.02
CA TYR A 65 12.40 -21.04 -15.92
C TYR A 65 12.90 -19.80 -15.18
N LEU A 66 12.84 -19.77 -13.84
CA LEU A 66 13.39 -18.71 -12.99
C LEU A 66 14.58 -19.24 -12.18
N PRO A 67 15.58 -18.40 -11.86
CA PRO A 67 16.66 -18.77 -10.95
C PRO A 67 16.14 -19.22 -9.58
N PRO A 68 16.73 -20.23 -8.92
CA PRO A 68 16.25 -20.74 -7.63
C PRO A 68 16.12 -19.69 -6.51
N GLU A 69 16.94 -18.65 -6.57
CA GLU A 69 17.01 -17.53 -5.63
C GLU A 69 16.15 -16.32 -6.03
N LYS A 70 15.56 -16.32 -7.24
CA LYS A 70 14.74 -15.23 -7.78
C LYS A 70 13.40 -15.74 -8.30
N GLN A 71 12.62 -16.37 -7.43
CA GLN A 71 11.32 -16.94 -7.80
C GLN A 71 10.20 -15.91 -7.73
N TYR A 72 10.21 -15.06 -6.70
CA TYR A 72 9.26 -13.97 -6.53
C TYR A 72 9.87 -12.87 -5.65
N LEU A 73 9.29 -11.68 -5.69
CA LEU A 73 9.66 -10.55 -4.83
C LEU A 73 8.67 -10.45 -3.68
N ILE A 74 9.13 -10.03 -2.51
CA ILE A 74 8.27 -9.74 -1.37
C ILE A 74 8.74 -8.49 -0.64
N THR A 75 7.79 -7.72 -0.13
CA THR A 75 7.99 -6.74 0.93
C THR A 75 7.11 -7.15 2.09
N ARG A 76 7.65 -7.08 3.30
CA ARG A 76 7.01 -7.61 4.51
C ARG A 76 6.62 -6.48 5.44
N ASN A 77 5.59 -6.72 6.23
CA ASN A 77 5.18 -5.78 7.26
C ASN A 77 4.87 -4.36 6.74
N VAL A 78 4.13 -4.29 5.64
CA VAL A 78 3.67 -3.03 5.06
C VAL A 78 2.46 -2.53 5.85
N PRO A 79 2.49 -1.31 6.42
CA PRO A 79 1.38 -0.81 7.22
C PRO A 79 0.16 -0.48 6.35
N CYS A 80 -1.03 -0.67 6.95
CA CYS A 80 -2.32 -0.26 6.40
C CYS A 80 -3.15 0.36 7.54
N LEU A 81 -3.10 1.69 7.64
CA LEU A 81 -3.63 2.46 8.76
C LEU A 81 -5.14 2.73 8.64
N ARG A 82 -5.68 2.70 7.41
CA ARG A 82 -7.07 3.03 7.09
C ARG A 82 -7.64 2.04 6.07
N ARG A 83 -8.96 1.95 5.96
CA ARG A 83 -9.65 1.13 4.93
C ARG A 83 -9.81 1.90 3.64
N ALA A 84 -9.86 1.18 2.51
CA ALA A 84 -9.97 1.77 1.18
C ALA A 84 -11.21 2.69 1.07
N ALA A 85 -12.35 2.25 1.64
CA ALA A 85 -13.58 3.03 1.65
C ALA A 85 -13.44 4.42 2.29
N SER A 86 -12.65 4.55 3.36
CA SER A 86 -12.47 5.83 4.05
C SER A 86 -11.64 6.83 3.25
N VAL A 87 -10.76 6.34 2.37
CA VAL A 87 -10.00 7.18 1.45
C VAL A 87 -10.90 7.60 0.30
N GLU A 88 -11.65 6.67 -0.29
CA GLU A 88 -12.58 6.97 -1.38
C GLU A 88 -13.63 8.03 -0.98
N GLU A 89 -14.25 7.91 0.20
CA GLU A 89 -15.21 8.90 0.71
C GLU A 89 -14.59 10.29 0.88
N GLU A 90 -13.34 10.37 1.36
CA GLU A 90 -12.61 11.63 1.52
C GLU A 90 -12.30 12.28 0.16
N TYR A 91 -11.93 11.48 -0.84
CA TYR A 91 -11.73 11.94 -2.23
C TYR A 91 -13.03 12.40 -2.88
N GLU A 92 -14.14 11.70 -2.66
CA GLU A 92 -15.47 12.11 -3.15
C GLU A 92 -15.91 13.42 -2.49
N ALA A 93 -15.76 13.53 -1.17
CA ALA A 93 -16.10 14.73 -0.39
C ALA A 93 -15.24 15.95 -0.76
N ALA A 94 -13.99 15.73 -1.18
CA ALA A 94 -13.10 16.79 -1.70
C ALA A 94 -13.50 17.30 -3.10
N GLY A 95 -14.64 16.86 -3.64
CA GLY A 95 -15.16 17.31 -4.93
C GLY A 95 -14.54 16.55 -6.09
N GLY A 96 -14.46 15.21 -5.95
CA GLY A 96 -13.86 14.26 -6.89
C GLY A 96 -13.84 14.73 -8.35
N GLU A 97 -12.70 14.55 -9.01
CA GLU A 97 -12.50 15.04 -10.37
C GLU A 97 -13.58 14.52 -11.34
N VAL A 98 -14.37 15.44 -11.90
CA VAL A 98 -15.45 15.16 -12.85
C VAL A 98 -14.86 14.42 -14.06
N LEU A 99 -15.24 13.15 -14.19
CA LEU A 99 -15.00 12.34 -15.38
C LEU A 99 -15.48 13.14 -16.61
N LEU A 100 -14.56 13.48 -17.51
CA LEU A 100 -14.96 13.85 -18.85
C LEU A 100 -15.48 12.57 -19.50
N ASP A 101 -16.81 12.46 -19.62
CA ASP A 101 -17.47 11.50 -20.49
C ASP A 101 -16.87 11.62 -21.89
N ASN A 102 -15.90 10.76 -22.19
CA ASN A 102 -15.59 10.37 -23.54
C ASN A 102 -16.35 9.07 -23.77
N GLU A 103 -17.04 8.97 -24.90
CA GLU A 103 -18.06 7.95 -25.25
C GLU A 103 -17.62 6.47 -25.17
N ASP A 104 -16.38 6.19 -24.76
CA ASP A 104 -15.90 4.86 -24.41
C ASP A 104 -15.78 4.76 -22.88
N ASN A 105 -16.82 4.21 -22.25
CA ASN A 105 -16.94 3.87 -20.83
C ASN A 105 -15.73 3.07 -20.30
N ASP A 106 -14.63 3.76 -19.99
CA ASP A 106 -13.39 3.26 -19.40
C ASP A 106 -12.74 4.45 -18.64
N GLY A 107 -13.39 4.88 -17.55
CA GLY A 107 -12.85 5.87 -16.63
C GLY A 107 -11.55 5.37 -16.00
N TRP A 108 -10.42 5.90 -16.46
CA TRP A 108 -9.09 5.65 -15.89
C TRP A 108 -8.46 6.98 -15.49
N LEU A 109 -8.05 7.06 -14.22
CA LEU A 109 -7.50 8.26 -13.58
C LEU A 109 -6.19 8.70 -14.25
N ALA A 110 -6.21 9.88 -14.88
CA ALA A 110 -5.02 10.59 -15.31
C ALA A 110 -4.66 11.63 -14.24
N THR A 111 -3.80 11.24 -13.30
CA THR A 111 -3.30 12.07 -12.17
C THR A 111 -2.35 13.20 -12.59
N HIS A 112 -2.68 13.94 -13.66
CA HIS A 112 -2.11 15.26 -13.94
C HIS A 112 -2.88 15.95 -15.09
N GLY A 113 -3.96 16.66 -14.76
CA GLY A 113 -4.59 17.64 -15.64
C GLY A 113 -4.42 19.03 -15.04
N LYS A 114 -3.85 19.98 -15.80
CA LYS A 114 -3.77 21.40 -15.38
C LYS A 114 -5.19 21.95 -15.14
N PRO A 115 -5.40 22.83 -14.14
CA PRO A 115 -6.68 23.47 -13.95
C PRO A 115 -6.99 24.32 -15.19
N LYS A 116 -8.19 24.12 -15.76
CA LYS A 116 -8.68 24.93 -16.86
C LYS A 116 -9.56 26.04 -16.26
N ASP A 117 -9.16 27.28 -16.48
CA ASP A 117 -9.98 28.47 -16.21
C ASP A 117 -11.40 28.25 -16.73
N LYS A 118 -12.39 28.42 -15.86
CA LYS A 118 -13.79 28.54 -16.23
C LYS A 118 -14.30 29.91 -15.80
N SER A 119 -14.53 30.75 -16.79
CA SER A 119 -15.40 31.92 -16.72
C SER A 119 -16.87 31.48 -16.57
N ASP A 120 -17.55 32.16 -15.66
CA ASP A 120 -18.98 32.46 -15.58
C ASP A 120 -19.98 31.31 -15.43
N VAL A 121 -20.41 31.07 -14.18
CA VAL A 121 -21.83 31.23 -13.76
C VAL A 121 -21.90 31.60 -12.26
N GLU A 122 -22.46 32.77 -11.93
CA GLU A 122 -22.98 33.16 -10.59
C GLU A 122 -24.12 32.20 -10.20
N GLU A 123 -24.25 31.65 -8.99
CA GLU A 123 -24.66 32.19 -7.68
C GLU A 123 -24.59 30.96 -6.73
N ASN A 124 -24.29 30.95 -5.44
CA ASN A 124 -24.49 31.91 -4.37
C ASN A 124 -23.54 31.46 -3.22
N LEU A 125 -22.38 32.10 -3.08
CA LEU A 125 -21.45 31.87 -1.97
C LEU A 125 -21.89 32.75 -0.79
N PRO A 126 -22.15 32.22 0.42
CA PRO A 126 -22.32 33.10 1.58
C PRO A 126 -20.98 33.79 1.86
N SER A 127 -21.00 35.11 1.81
CA SER A 127 -19.85 35.99 2.03
C SER A 127 -19.25 35.82 3.41
N MET A 128 -17.92 35.63 3.45
CA MET A 128 -17.09 35.70 4.64
C MET A 128 -16.97 37.16 5.11
N GLU A 129 -17.94 37.63 5.89
CA GLU A 129 -17.80 38.83 6.74
C GLU A 129 -18.77 38.74 7.91
N THR A 130 -18.25 38.42 9.09
CA THR A 130 -18.62 38.88 10.46
C THR A 130 -18.11 37.85 11.48
N LEU A 131 -16.87 38.07 11.91
CA LEU A 131 -16.35 37.52 13.15
C LEU A 131 -17.13 38.15 14.31
N GLU A 132 -18.10 37.42 14.88
CA GLU A 132 -18.54 37.63 16.26
C GLU A 132 -18.04 36.46 17.10
N ILE A 133 -16.93 36.70 17.81
CA ILE A 133 -16.43 35.82 18.85
C ILE A 133 -17.47 35.80 19.97
N ARG A 134 -18.29 34.75 20.03
CA ARG A 134 -19.03 34.41 21.24
C ARG A 134 -18.02 33.93 22.27
N GLN A 135 -17.80 34.76 23.29
CA GLN A 135 -17.06 34.42 24.51
C GLN A 135 -17.76 33.25 25.22
N ASN A 136 -17.39 32.02 24.88
CA ASN A 136 -17.55 30.89 25.77
C ASN A 136 -16.19 30.58 26.37
N ALA A 137 -16.09 30.83 27.68
CA ALA A 137 -14.91 30.60 28.49
C ALA A 137 -14.37 29.18 28.30
N VAL A 138 -13.20 29.09 27.69
CA VAL A 138 -12.34 27.91 27.78
C VAL A 138 -11.95 27.77 29.25
N ARG A 139 -12.42 26.70 29.91
CA ARG A 139 -11.90 26.30 31.22
C ARG A 139 -10.44 25.90 31.05
N SER A 140 -9.56 26.72 31.57
CA SER A 140 -8.14 26.42 31.75
C SER A 140 -7.97 25.16 32.59
N ILE A 141 -7.19 24.22 32.09
CA ILE A 141 -6.62 23.10 32.84
C ILE A 141 -5.71 23.70 33.93
N PRO A 142 -5.79 23.31 35.21
CA PRO A 142 -4.90 23.84 36.22
C PRO A 142 -3.47 23.33 35.96
N SER A 143 -2.60 24.19 35.45
CA SER A 143 -1.16 24.00 35.54
C SER A 143 -0.76 24.26 36.99
N TYR A 144 -0.69 23.19 37.79
CA TYR A 144 -0.07 23.24 39.11
C TYR A 144 1.44 23.37 38.93
N PHE A 145 1.90 24.61 38.78
CA PHE A 145 3.28 25.02 39.03
C PHE A 145 3.20 26.31 39.84
N GLY A 146 3.14 26.13 41.17
CA GLY A 146 3.36 27.22 42.11
C GLY A 146 4.85 27.55 42.11
N VAL A 147 5.18 28.76 41.68
CA VAL A 147 6.46 29.40 41.98
C VAL A 147 6.36 29.86 43.44
N GLY A 148 6.83 29.00 44.34
CA GLY A 148 7.21 29.38 45.70
C GLY A 148 8.70 29.69 45.70
N GLU A 149 9.04 30.89 46.15
CA GLU A 149 10.41 31.33 46.39
C GLU A 149 10.95 30.60 47.62
N ASP A 150 11.66 29.49 47.42
CA ASP A 150 12.57 28.92 48.41
C ASP A 150 13.77 28.33 47.65
N GLU A 151 14.94 28.95 47.81
CA GLU A 151 16.24 28.39 47.40
C GLU A 151 16.54 27.19 48.30
N GLU A 152 16.08 25.99 47.91
CA GLU A 152 16.64 24.74 48.43
C GLU A 152 17.62 24.16 47.40
N ASP A 153 18.90 24.20 47.76
CA ASP A 153 20.02 23.60 47.04
C ASP A 153 19.70 22.15 46.66
N ILE A 154 19.78 21.84 45.37
CA ILE A 154 19.59 20.48 44.83
C ILE A 154 20.72 19.59 45.41
N PRO A 155 20.41 18.55 46.21
CA PRO A 155 21.43 17.69 46.80
C PRO A 155 22.21 16.94 45.73
N ASP A 156 23.54 16.90 45.85
CA ASP A 156 24.44 16.22 44.92
C ASP A 156 24.19 14.69 44.94
N MET A 157 24.16 14.07 43.76
CA MET A 157 23.80 12.65 43.55
C MET A 157 24.80 11.68 44.22
N ALA A 158 25.91 12.18 44.75
CA ALA A 158 26.93 11.42 45.46
C ALA A 158 26.59 11.08 46.93
N ASP A 159 25.56 11.70 47.54
CA ASP A 159 25.18 11.44 48.94
C ASP A 159 24.22 10.24 49.13
N TYR A 160 23.86 9.52 48.05
CA TYR A 160 22.96 8.36 48.10
C TYR A 160 23.67 6.99 48.05
N GLU A 161 25.00 6.94 48.10
CA GLU A 161 25.74 5.69 48.26
C GLU A 161 25.92 5.31 49.74
N GLU A 162 24.81 5.17 50.47
CA GLU A 162 24.82 4.49 51.77
C GLU A 162 23.97 3.21 51.70
N ALA A 163 24.65 2.08 51.84
CA ALA A 163 24.12 0.74 51.70
C ALA A 163 23.35 0.31 52.97
N ASP A 164 22.18 0.90 53.23
CA ASP A 164 21.23 0.34 54.22
C ASP A 164 19.76 0.80 54.08
N ASN A 165 19.25 0.98 52.86
CA ASN A 165 17.80 1.17 52.64
C ASN A 165 17.10 -0.17 52.36
N LEU A 166 17.11 -1.05 53.37
CA LEU A 166 16.16 -2.15 53.50
C LEU A 166 14.77 -1.53 53.76
N VAL A 167 13.97 -1.39 52.71
CA VAL A 167 12.58 -0.93 52.82
C VAL A 167 11.78 -1.97 53.60
N GLU A 168 11.56 -1.71 54.89
CA GLU A 168 10.51 -2.39 55.65
C GLU A 168 9.16 -2.10 54.98
N THR A 169 8.42 -3.16 54.72
CA THR A 169 7.14 -3.18 54.00
C THR A 169 6.14 -2.15 54.54
N ASP A 170 5.97 -1.04 53.83
CA ASP A 170 4.91 -0.07 54.08
C ASP A 170 3.55 -0.66 53.65
N ALA A 171 2.58 -0.62 54.56
CA ALA A 171 1.20 -1.07 54.32
C ALA A 171 0.43 -0.17 53.33
N ALA A 172 1.00 0.95 52.88
CA ALA A 172 0.47 1.80 51.82
C ALA A 172 1.02 1.46 50.41
N THR A 173 1.91 0.48 50.27
CA THR A 173 2.44 0.07 48.96
C THR A 173 1.33 -0.60 48.14
N LEU A 174 0.76 0.15 47.20
CA LEU A 174 -0.22 -0.40 46.25
C LEU A 174 0.43 -1.53 45.45
N GLN A 175 -0.20 -2.71 45.45
CA GLN A 175 0.22 -3.82 44.58
C GLN A 175 0.31 -3.31 43.13
N PRO A 176 1.28 -3.76 42.32
CA PRO A 176 1.33 -3.44 40.90
C PRO A 176 0.17 -4.18 40.23
N THR A 177 -1.00 -3.57 40.34
CA THR A 177 -2.18 -3.94 39.58
C THR A 177 -1.84 -3.50 38.18
N TYR A 178 -1.42 -4.44 37.35
CA TYR A 178 -1.37 -4.25 35.91
C TYR A 178 -2.66 -3.53 35.51
N LEU A 179 -2.53 -2.29 35.05
CA LEU A 179 -3.66 -1.54 34.55
C LEU A 179 -4.10 -2.26 33.27
N VAL A 180 -5.10 -3.14 33.38
CA VAL A 180 -5.86 -3.57 32.21
C VAL A 180 -6.68 -2.35 31.83
N ALA A 181 -6.15 -1.53 30.92
CA ALA A 181 -6.97 -0.57 30.22
C ALA A 181 -8.02 -1.38 29.44
N GLN A 182 -9.26 -1.35 29.89
CA GLN A 182 -10.39 -1.77 29.06
C GLN A 182 -10.58 -0.65 28.03
N GLU A 183 -10.31 -0.98 26.77
CA GLU A 183 -10.59 -0.05 25.68
C GLU A 183 -12.09 0.26 25.65
N PRO A 184 -12.48 1.53 25.42
CA PRO A 184 -13.88 1.84 25.17
C PRO A 184 -14.33 1.09 23.90
N ASP A 185 -15.54 0.53 23.90
CA ASP A 185 -16.23 -0.02 22.72
C ASP A 185 -16.63 1.11 21.74
N ASP A 186 -15.75 2.08 21.50
CA ASP A 186 -15.94 3.06 20.43
C ASP A 186 -15.47 2.39 19.13
N ASP A 187 -16.42 2.10 18.25
CA ASP A 187 -16.22 1.66 16.85
C ASP A 187 -15.40 2.66 16.00
N ASN A 188 -14.93 3.77 16.60
CA ASN A 188 -14.18 4.83 15.94
C ASN A 188 -12.65 4.66 16.04
N ILE A 189 -12.16 3.58 16.68
CA ILE A 189 -10.72 3.23 16.66
C ILE A 189 -10.42 2.45 15.38
N LEU A 190 -9.72 3.09 14.44
CA LEU A 190 -9.27 2.44 13.21
C LEU A 190 -8.21 1.38 13.51
N ARG A 191 -8.59 0.10 13.39
CA ARG A 191 -7.69 -1.03 13.61
C ARG A 191 -6.65 -1.13 12.49
N THR A 192 -5.39 -0.89 12.86
CA THR A 192 -4.25 -0.96 11.96
C THR A 192 -4.01 -2.40 11.51
N ARG A 193 -3.83 -2.60 10.21
CA ARG A 193 -3.40 -3.89 9.64
C ARG A 193 -1.98 -3.79 9.14
N THR A 194 -1.36 -4.94 8.95
CA THR A 194 -0.07 -5.04 8.26
C THR A 194 -0.15 -6.08 7.15
N TYR A 195 0.63 -5.90 6.09
CA TYR A 195 0.57 -6.73 4.90
C TYR A 195 1.95 -7.23 4.47
N ASP A 196 2.02 -8.50 4.09
CA ASP A 196 3.08 -9.00 3.25
C ASP A 196 2.58 -8.95 1.79
N VAL A 197 3.28 -8.18 0.96
CA VAL A 197 2.95 -7.98 -0.46
C VAL A 197 3.99 -8.69 -1.30
N SER A 198 3.56 -9.63 -2.14
CA SER A 198 4.46 -10.37 -3.02
C SER A 198 4.12 -10.23 -4.49
N ILE A 199 5.15 -10.24 -5.35
CA ILE A 199 5.05 -10.13 -6.79
C ILE A 199 5.64 -11.39 -7.43
N THR A 200 4.81 -12.11 -8.16
CA THR A 200 5.20 -13.30 -8.93
C THR A 200 5.14 -13.01 -10.43
N TYR A 201 5.89 -13.74 -11.23
CA TYR A 201 5.77 -13.69 -12.69
C TYR A 201 4.69 -14.66 -13.19
N ASP A 202 3.65 -14.13 -13.83
CA ASP A 202 2.63 -14.94 -14.48
C ASP A 202 3.10 -15.33 -15.88
N LYS A 203 3.42 -16.61 -16.08
CA LYS A 203 3.97 -17.08 -17.36
C LYS A 203 2.95 -17.04 -18.50
N TYR A 204 1.66 -17.19 -18.21
CA TYR A 204 0.61 -17.18 -19.22
C TYR A 204 0.34 -15.76 -19.72
N TYR A 205 0.18 -14.80 -18.81
CA TYR A 205 -0.07 -13.40 -19.17
C TYR A 205 1.20 -12.61 -19.45
N GLN A 206 2.38 -13.14 -19.09
CA GLN A 206 3.67 -12.49 -19.26
C GLN A 206 3.74 -11.15 -18.51
N THR A 207 3.13 -11.10 -17.33
CA THR A 207 3.01 -9.90 -16.51
C THR A 207 3.25 -10.25 -15.04
N PRO A 208 3.68 -9.29 -14.21
CA PRO A 208 3.72 -9.50 -12.78
C PRO A 208 2.31 -9.62 -12.20
N ARG A 209 2.18 -10.39 -11.13
CA ARG A 209 0.96 -10.63 -10.38
C ARG A 209 1.20 -10.35 -8.90
N VAL A 210 0.33 -9.55 -8.30
CA VAL A 210 0.41 -9.17 -6.88
C VAL A 210 -0.41 -10.11 -6.03
N TRP A 211 0.12 -10.43 -4.86
CA TRP A 211 -0.52 -11.24 -3.82
C TRP A 211 -0.39 -10.53 -2.47
N LEU A 212 -1.43 -10.64 -1.67
CA LEU A 212 -1.58 -9.94 -0.40
C LEU A 212 -1.83 -10.97 0.70
N THR A 213 -1.07 -10.86 1.78
CA THR A 213 -1.30 -11.56 3.05
C THR A 213 -1.45 -10.52 4.13
N GLY A 214 -2.66 -10.35 4.65
CA GLY A 214 -2.95 -9.40 5.71
C GLY A 214 -2.78 -10.01 7.11
N TYR A 215 -2.45 -9.16 8.06
CA TYR A 215 -2.37 -9.44 9.49
C TYR A 215 -3.12 -8.37 10.27
N ASP A 216 -3.76 -8.76 11.36
CA ASP A 216 -4.44 -7.85 12.29
C ASP A 216 -3.43 -7.12 13.21
N GLU A 217 -3.95 -6.28 14.10
CA GLU A 217 -3.16 -5.53 15.08
C GLU A 217 -2.32 -6.42 16.01
N SER A 218 -2.74 -7.67 16.22
CA SER A 218 -2.05 -8.64 17.06
C SER A 218 -1.08 -9.53 16.27
N ARG A 219 -0.85 -9.22 14.98
CA ARG A 219 -0.04 -10.02 14.03
C ARG A 219 -0.60 -11.40 13.73
N MET A 220 -1.89 -11.60 13.92
CA MET A 220 -2.56 -12.82 13.50
C MET A 220 -3.00 -12.71 12.05
N LEU A 221 -2.90 -13.83 11.34
CA LEU A 221 -3.19 -13.89 9.91
C LEU A 221 -4.68 -13.60 9.66
N LEU A 222 -4.96 -12.63 8.79
CA LEU A 222 -6.32 -12.27 8.42
C LEU A 222 -6.93 -13.31 7.48
N GLN A 223 -8.25 -13.44 7.58
CA GLN A 223 -8.99 -14.18 6.55
C GLN A 223 -8.86 -13.45 5.21
N PRO A 224 -8.58 -14.15 4.10
CA PRO A 224 -8.39 -13.52 2.79
C PRO A 224 -9.56 -12.64 2.34
N GLU A 225 -10.77 -12.94 2.80
CA GLU A 225 -11.97 -12.15 2.53
C GLU A 225 -11.92 -10.74 3.15
N LEU A 226 -11.30 -10.60 4.33
CA LEU A 226 -11.16 -9.30 5.01
C LEU A 226 -10.17 -8.38 4.29
N VAL A 227 -9.24 -8.93 3.51
CA VAL A 227 -8.30 -8.16 2.69
C VAL A 227 -9.03 -7.31 1.64
N LEU A 228 -10.23 -7.73 1.22
CA LEU A 228 -11.05 -6.97 0.26
C LEU A 228 -11.50 -5.61 0.79
N GLU A 229 -11.53 -5.40 2.11
CA GLU A 229 -11.83 -4.09 2.72
C GLU A 229 -10.72 -3.05 2.49
N ASP A 230 -9.51 -3.52 2.16
CA ASP A 230 -8.34 -2.70 1.86
C ASP A 230 -8.09 -2.58 0.34
N VAL A 231 -9.00 -3.12 -0.47
CA VAL A 231 -9.00 -2.98 -1.93
C VAL A 231 -10.04 -1.93 -2.33
N SER A 232 -9.70 -1.06 -3.28
CA SER A 232 -10.64 -0.08 -3.84
C SER A 232 -11.91 -0.77 -4.36
N GLN A 233 -13.08 -0.18 -4.09
CA GLN A 233 -14.37 -0.77 -4.43
C GLN A 233 -14.51 -1.01 -5.94
N ASP A 234 -13.93 -0.12 -6.75
CA ASP A 234 -13.92 -0.24 -8.20
C ASP A 234 -13.19 -1.49 -8.70
N HIS A 235 -12.25 -1.99 -7.90
CA HIS A 235 -11.36 -3.09 -8.25
C HIS A 235 -11.68 -4.39 -7.49
N ALA A 236 -12.22 -4.31 -6.27
CA ALA A 236 -12.43 -5.43 -5.36
C ALA A 236 -13.24 -6.58 -5.99
N HIS A 237 -14.37 -6.27 -6.63
CA HIS A 237 -15.24 -7.28 -7.23
C HIS A 237 -14.94 -7.60 -8.71
N LYS A 238 -13.99 -6.88 -9.32
CA LYS A 238 -13.66 -7.04 -10.74
C LYS A 238 -12.32 -7.76 -10.96
N THR A 239 -11.34 -7.48 -10.10
CA THR A 239 -9.95 -7.85 -10.35
C THR A 239 -9.31 -8.64 -9.23
N VAL A 240 -9.87 -8.67 -8.02
CA VAL A 240 -9.27 -9.42 -6.90
C VAL A 240 -9.95 -10.79 -6.73
N THR A 241 -9.12 -11.83 -6.61
CA THR A 241 -9.55 -13.22 -6.40
C THR A 241 -8.78 -13.86 -5.26
N ILE A 242 -9.38 -14.83 -4.57
CA ILE A 242 -8.71 -15.62 -3.53
C ILE A 242 -8.19 -16.91 -4.16
N GLU A 243 -6.86 -17.03 -4.27
CA GLU A 243 -6.19 -18.12 -5.00
C GLU A 243 -5.02 -18.70 -4.18
N ASP A 244 -4.60 -19.93 -4.51
CA ASP A 244 -3.41 -20.55 -3.93
C ASP A 244 -2.14 -19.87 -4.46
N HIS A 245 -1.24 -19.46 -3.56
CA HIS A 245 0.00 -18.81 -3.97
C HIS A 245 0.93 -19.80 -4.69
N PRO A 246 1.53 -19.42 -5.84
CA PRO A 246 2.30 -20.35 -6.66
C PRO A 246 3.61 -20.80 -6.02
N HIS A 247 4.09 -20.12 -4.97
CA HIS A 247 5.35 -20.43 -4.27
C HIS A 247 5.22 -20.60 -2.74
N LEU A 248 4.04 -20.33 -2.17
CA LEU A 248 3.78 -20.31 -0.73
C LEU A 248 2.55 -21.18 -0.40
N PRO A 249 2.41 -21.67 0.84
CA PRO A 249 1.25 -22.45 1.24
C PRO A 249 0.09 -21.52 1.64
N GLY A 250 -1.14 -22.00 1.42
CA GLY A 250 -2.35 -21.29 1.79
C GLY A 250 -2.96 -20.47 0.66
N LYS A 251 -4.10 -19.87 0.98
CA LYS A 251 -4.85 -18.99 0.07
C LYS A 251 -4.52 -17.54 0.36
N HIS A 252 -4.38 -16.76 -0.70
CA HIS A 252 -3.99 -15.36 -0.66
C HIS A 252 -4.93 -14.56 -1.55
N ALA A 253 -5.18 -13.31 -1.19
CA ALA A 253 -5.84 -12.38 -2.10
C ALA A 253 -4.86 -11.99 -3.22
N SER A 254 -5.30 -12.03 -4.48
CA SER A 254 -4.48 -11.71 -5.64
C SER A 254 -5.18 -10.76 -6.59
N VAL A 255 -4.45 -9.76 -7.09
CA VAL A 255 -4.90 -8.92 -8.20
C VAL A 255 -4.67 -9.69 -9.51
N HIS A 256 -5.76 -10.02 -10.20
CA HIS A 256 -5.74 -10.90 -11.37
C HIS A 256 -5.11 -10.22 -12.61
N PRO A 257 -4.13 -10.86 -13.27
CA PRO A 257 -3.24 -10.19 -14.21
C PRO A 257 -3.77 -10.01 -15.64
N CYS A 258 -4.99 -10.45 -15.93
CA CYS A 258 -5.57 -10.45 -17.28
C CYS A 258 -5.63 -9.06 -17.94
N ARG A 259 -5.70 -7.99 -17.16
CA ARG A 259 -5.72 -6.60 -17.66
C ARG A 259 -4.38 -5.89 -17.51
N HIS A 260 -3.40 -6.47 -16.80
CA HIS A 260 -2.13 -5.80 -16.50
C HIS A 260 -1.38 -5.39 -17.77
N GLY A 261 -1.30 -6.25 -18.79
CA GLY A 261 -0.59 -5.91 -20.03
C GLY A 261 -1.22 -4.72 -20.76
N ALA A 262 -2.56 -4.68 -20.84
CA ALA A 262 -3.27 -3.58 -21.47
C ALA A 262 -3.12 -2.26 -20.69
N VAL A 263 -3.18 -2.31 -19.35
CA VAL A 263 -2.96 -1.15 -18.48
C VAL A 263 -1.53 -0.64 -18.62
N MET A 264 -0.54 -1.52 -18.54
CA MET A 264 0.87 -1.16 -18.65
C MET A 264 1.19 -0.54 -20.01
N LYS A 265 0.63 -1.08 -21.09
CA LYS A 265 0.74 -0.47 -22.42
C LYS A 265 0.23 0.96 -22.43
N LYS A 266 -0.98 1.21 -21.90
CA LYS A 266 -1.55 2.57 -21.83
C LYS A 266 -0.64 3.52 -21.04
N ILE A 267 -0.09 3.07 -19.90
CA ILE A 267 0.84 3.87 -19.09
C ILE A 267 2.09 4.22 -19.90
N ILE A 268 2.67 3.25 -20.59
CA ILE A 268 3.86 3.44 -21.43
C ILE A 268 3.57 4.41 -22.59
N ASP A 269 2.43 4.27 -23.26
CA ASP A 269 2.00 5.16 -24.35
C ASP A 269 1.86 6.61 -23.86
N VAL A 270 1.27 6.81 -22.67
CA VAL A 270 1.15 8.14 -22.05
C VAL A 270 2.52 8.73 -21.72
N LEU A 271 3.45 7.95 -21.15
CA LEU A 271 4.80 8.43 -20.86
C LEU A 271 5.56 8.81 -22.13
N MET A 272 5.48 7.98 -23.18
CA MET A 272 6.09 8.28 -24.47
C MET A 272 5.53 9.56 -25.10
N SER A 273 4.21 9.80 -24.98
CA SER A 273 3.58 11.04 -25.46
C SER A 273 4.07 12.30 -24.74
N ARG A 274 4.55 12.14 -23.50
CA ARG A 274 5.14 13.21 -22.67
C ARG A 274 6.65 13.35 -22.87
N GLY A 275 7.24 12.62 -23.83
CA GLY A 275 8.67 12.66 -24.12
C GLY A 275 9.53 11.83 -23.16
N VAL A 276 8.92 10.98 -22.33
CA VAL A 276 9.65 10.07 -21.43
C VAL A 276 9.64 8.68 -22.02
N GLU A 277 10.82 8.15 -22.32
CA GLU A 277 10.97 6.76 -22.75
C GLU A 277 11.28 5.87 -21.54
N PRO A 278 10.30 5.10 -21.02
CA PRO A 278 10.56 4.18 -19.94
C PRO A 278 11.43 3.02 -20.42
N GLU A 279 12.40 2.65 -19.60
CA GLU A 279 13.19 1.43 -19.76
C GLU A 279 12.47 0.26 -19.08
N VAL A 280 12.77 -0.96 -19.53
CA VAL A 280 12.06 -2.16 -19.05
C VAL A 280 12.41 -2.52 -17.60
N ASP A 281 13.59 -2.13 -17.13
CA ASP A 281 14.01 -2.29 -15.73
C ASP A 281 13.17 -1.42 -14.77
N LYS A 282 12.53 -0.36 -15.27
CA LYS A 282 11.59 0.49 -14.53
C LYS A 282 10.16 -0.05 -14.50
N TYR A 283 9.89 -1.20 -15.14
CA TYR A 283 8.54 -1.76 -15.27
C TYR A 283 7.84 -1.91 -13.92
N LEU A 284 8.53 -2.47 -12.91
CA LEU A 284 7.90 -2.76 -11.63
C LEU A 284 7.50 -1.50 -10.86
N PHE A 285 8.19 -0.37 -11.03
CA PHE A 285 7.78 0.90 -10.42
C PHE A 285 6.51 1.46 -11.07
N LEU A 286 6.41 1.40 -12.39
CA LEU A 286 5.19 1.76 -13.12
C LEU A 286 4.03 0.85 -12.74
N PHE A 287 4.30 -0.45 -12.60
CA PHE A 287 3.32 -1.44 -12.19
C PHE A 287 2.85 -1.22 -10.75
N LEU A 288 3.77 -0.97 -9.81
CA LEU A 288 3.44 -0.69 -8.41
C LEU A 288 2.66 0.63 -8.26
N LYS A 289 2.97 1.65 -9.07
CA LYS A 289 2.16 2.87 -9.14
C LYS A 289 0.72 2.59 -9.58
N PHE A 290 0.53 1.65 -10.52
CA PHE A 290 -0.82 1.17 -10.87
C PHE A 290 -1.47 0.39 -9.73
N VAL A 291 -0.73 -0.51 -9.08
CA VAL A 291 -1.25 -1.29 -7.94
C VAL A 291 -1.68 -0.37 -6.79
N ALA A 292 -1.05 0.80 -6.63
CA ALA A 292 -1.42 1.78 -5.62
C ALA A 292 -2.83 2.36 -5.84
N SER A 293 -3.36 2.34 -7.07
CA SER A 293 -4.78 2.68 -7.31
C SER A 293 -5.73 1.55 -6.92
N VAL A 294 -5.24 0.30 -6.85
CA VAL A 294 -6.03 -0.89 -6.49
C VAL A 294 -6.09 -1.08 -4.98
N ILE A 295 -4.97 -0.81 -4.28
CA ILE A 295 -4.82 -0.94 -2.83
C ILE A 295 -4.29 0.36 -2.23
N PRO A 296 -5.13 1.42 -2.20
CA PRO A 296 -4.67 2.80 -1.90
C PRO A 296 -4.18 3.00 -0.46
N THR A 297 -4.51 2.10 0.46
CA THR A 297 -4.18 2.23 1.88
C THR A 297 -3.01 1.37 2.33
N ILE A 298 -2.42 0.55 1.44
CA ILE A 298 -1.28 -0.31 1.75
C ILE A 298 0.00 0.43 1.34
N GLU A 299 0.80 0.85 2.33
CA GLU A 299 1.91 1.78 2.14
C GLU A 299 3.25 1.08 1.80
N TYR A 300 3.33 0.40 0.66
CA TYR A 300 4.59 -0.20 0.20
C TYR A 300 5.46 0.80 -0.56
N ASP A 301 6.77 0.62 -0.51
CA ASP A 301 7.71 1.49 -1.23
C ASP A 301 7.72 1.18 -2.73
N TYR A 302 7.53 2.22 -3.54
CA TYR A 302 7.72 2.20 -4.99
C TYR A 302 8.30 3.52 -5.52
N THR A 303 8.91 4.31 -4.64
CA THR A 303 9.42 5.65 -4.96
C THR A 303 10.55 5.55 -5.97
N MET A 304 10.27 6.00 -7.20
CA MET A 304 11.28 6.40 -8.17
C MET A 304 10.95 7.80 -8.66
N ASP A 305 11.94 8.68 -8.61
CA ASP A 305 11.94 9.88 -9.41
C ASP A 305 12.06 9.44 -10.87
N PHE A 306 10.94 9.46 -11.59
CA PHE A 306 11.03 9.54 -13.03
C PHE A 306 11.56 10.93 -13.32
N ASP A 307 12.82 11.03 -13.73
CA ASP A 307 13.34 12.24 -14.38
C ASP A 307 12.47 12.49 -15.63
N LEU A 308 11.35 13.18 -15.41
CA LEU A 308 10.55 13.81 -16.42
C LEU A 308 11.43 14.95 -16.91
N GLY A 309 12.30 14.62 -17.88
CA GLY A 309 13.44 15.44 -18.29
C GLY A 309 13.10 16.91 -18.22
N SER A 310 13.88 17.65 -17.42
CA SER A 310 13.82 19.10 -17.37
C SER A 310 13.82 19.60 -18.82
N THR A 311 12.68 20.13 -19.27
CA THR A 311 12.62 20.87 -20.53
C THR A 311 13.60 22.01 -20.36
N SER A 312 14.79 21.85 -20.95
CA SER A 312 15.75 22.92 -21.08
C SER A 312 15.11 23.93 -22.03
N THR A 313 14.43 24.93 -21.46
CA THR A 313 14.09 26.17 -22.14
C THR A 313 15.35 26.96 -22.42
#